data_AF-A0A960SPR2-F1
#
_entry.id   AF-A0A960SPR2-F1
#
_cell.length_a   1.000
_cell.length_b   1.000
_cell.length_c   1.000
_cell.angle_alpha   90.00
_cell.angle_beta   90.00
_cell.angle_gamma   90.00
#
_symmetry.space_group_name_H-M   'P 1'
#
loop_
_entity.id
_entity.type
_entity.pdbx_description
1 polymer ?
#
loop_
_entity_poly.entity_id
_entity_poly.type
_entity_poly.pdbx_seq_one_letter_code
_entity_poly.pdbx_strand_id
1 'polypeptide(L)'
;DRFIADGRKAAVAGQYDEAIKNFDEALKLDANDYNALWGKADVYQRQGNLLEQQKVLEKLNADAYKEYGGVVKPALEDNYRKQAEAIMGGNPDQAEALLRKAIDINKKSDAHQTLAEILERKGDEALKKGDFATAATTFEAAQQLRIAKKMRSKLQGKGEIASFLAFKKSFMPKFDAMKGAPNEAGVHVITEQAVYDPKEKVFVVQAVHQLGRTEPKTDEEKEALGDKILFSPDGVHPYPDSGHELYLQAVIRGMKPIREAGKPGPRVLPEPFVKDNWEAARMVPLTRSMLSDGWQKLDPKDNDLARRFQNRMPEMWGARRPGETIKLRFRGATLRMYDLLGPDCGQVIVRVDDRAPAIKPRFDAYCTYHRLATLSVAEDLPEGIHTVELEIHPDQPDKAAILAQRKESIDNPARYDGTFWYVGSILVLGEVVP
;
A
#
# COMPACT_ATOMS: atom_id res chain seq x y z
N ASP A 1 -53.85 15.58 -19.29
CA ASP A 1 -54.35 14.27 -18.83
C ASP A 1 -54.75 13.26 -19.88
N ARG A 2 -55.71 13.51 -20.81
CA ARG A 2 -56.15 12.49 -21.79
C ARG A 2 -55.01 11.89 -22.64
N PHE A 3 -54.18 12.71 -23.24
CA PHE A 3 -53.06 12.25 -24.10
C PHE A 3 -52.03 11.39 -23.33
N ILE A 4 -51.78 11.69 -22.06
CA ILE A 4 -50.87 10.90 -21.21
C ILE A 4 -51.48 9.51 -20.92
N ALA A 5 -52.77 9.46 -20.62
CA ALA A 5 -53.47 8.20 -20.36
C ALA A 5 -53.52 7.33 -21.62
N ASP A 6 -53.85 7.91 -22.78
CA ASP A 6 -53.88 7.22 -24.07
C ASP A 6 -52.48 6.72 -24.46
N GLY A 7 -51.44 7.55 -24.25
CA GLY A 7 -50.04 7.16 -24.49
C GLY A 7 -49.58 5.99 -23.63
N ARG A 8 -49.92 5.98 -22.32
CA ARG A 8 -49.62 4.85 -21.43
C ARG A 8 -50.33 3.57 -21.86
N LYS A 9 -51.60 3.67 -22.28
CA LYS A 9 -52.39 2.52 -22.76
C LYS A 9 -51.76 1.92 -24.02
N ALA A 10 -51.39 2.76 -24.98
CA ALA A 10 -50.70 2.33 -26.20
C ALA A 10 -49.34 1.68 -25.90
N ALA A 11 -48.56 2.24 -24.96
CA ALA A 11 -47.28 1.67 -24.55
C ALA A 11 -47.41 0.27 -23.95
N VAL A 12 -48.43 0.03 -23.12
CA VAL A 12 -48.74 -1.30 -22.55
C VAL A 12 -49.19 -2.28 -23.63
N ALA A 13 -49.92 -1.80 -24.65
CA ALA A 13 -50.35 -2.61 -25.80
C ALA A 13 -49.23 -2.89 -26.82
N GLY A 14 -48.00 -2.39 -26.60
CA GLY A 14 -46.89 -2.53 -27.55
C GLY A 14 -47.01 -1.63 -28.79
N GLN A 15 -47.97 -0.70 -28.80
CA GLN A 15 -48.22 0.25 -29.88
C GLN A 15 -47.31 1.48 -29.71
N TYR A 16 -46.01 1.28 -29.87
CA TYR A 16 -45.00 2.28 -29.48
C TYR A 16 -45.07 3.60 -30.26
N ASP A 17 -45.33 3.56 -31.57
CA ASP A 17 -45.46 4.78 -32.38
C ASP A 17 -46.68 5.61 -31.97
N GLU A 18 -47.79 4.94 -31.67
CA GLU A 18 -49.00 5.59 -31.16
C GLU A 18 -48.79 6.15 -29.76
N ALA A 19 -48.04 5.43 -28.91
CA ALA A 19 -47.67 5.91 -27.57
C ALA A 19 -46.83 7.19 -27.64
N ILE A 20 -45.76 7.19 -28.46
CA ILE A 20 -44.90 8.37 -28.67
C ILE A 20 -45.72 9.54 -29.20
N LYS A 21 -46.57 9.32 -30.21
CA LYS A 21 -47.43 10.37 -30.77
C LYS A 21 -48.32 11.01 -29.70
N ASN A 22 -48.95 10.20 -28.86
CA ASN A 22 -49.80 10.70 -27.77
C ASN A 22 -48.99 11.49 -26.73
N PHE A 23 -47.80 11.02 -26.35
CA PHE A 23 -46.93 11.79 -25.46
C PHE A 23 -46.44 13.09 -26.11
N ASP A 24 -46.18 13.12 -27.42
CA ASP A 24 -45.81 14.35 -28.13
C ASP A 24 -46.95 15.37 -28.16
N GLU A 25 -48.21 14.94 -28.35
CA GLU A 25 -49.36 15.85 -28.22
C GLU A 25 -49.50 16.40 -26.80
N ALA A 26 -49.19 15.59 -25.77
CA ALA A 26 -49.15 16.09 -24.38
C ALA A 26 -48.03 17.14 -24.20
N LEU A 27 -46.85 16.90 -24.78
CA LEU A 27 -45.70 17.82 -24.70
C LEU A 27 -45.89 19.12 -25.49
N LYS A 28 -46.82 19.17 -26.45
CA LYS A 28 -47.22 20.44 -27.08
C LYS A 28 -48.02 21.33 -26.13
N LEU A 29 -48.74 20.73 -25.18
CA LEU A 29 -49.52 21.47 -24.17
C LEU A 29 -48.62 21.94 -23.03
N ASP A 30 -47.73 21.06 -22.58
CA ASP A 30 -46.68 21.39 -21.61
C ASP A 30 -45.37 20.66 -21.98
N ALA A 31 -44.41 21.42 -22.49
CA ALA A 31 -43.12 20.89 -22.93
C ALA A 31 -42.26 20.31 -21.80
N ASN A 32 -42.63 20.54 -20.54
CA ASN A 32 -41.95 20.08 -19.35
C ASN A 32 -42.79 19.09 -18.53
N ASP A 33 -43.88 18.55 -19.08
CA ASP A 33 -44.68 17.55 -18.38
C ASP A 33 -43.84 16.28 -18.12
N TYR A 34 -43.55 16.04 -16.84
CA TYR A 34 -42.75 14.89 -16.39
C TYR A 34 -43.36 13.56 -16.84
N ASN A 35 -44.69 13.40 -16.74
CA ASN A 35 -45.35 12.14 -17.05
C ASN A 35 -45.30 11.80 -18.54
N ALA A 36 -45.38 12.82 -19.40
CA ALA A 36 -45.23 12.65 -20.84
C ALA A 36 -43.77 12.36 -21.23
N LEU A 37 -42.80 13.09 -20.65
CA LEU A 37 -41.37 12.81 -20.86
C LEU A 37 -40.97 11.42 -20.37
N TRP A 38 -41.37 11.04 -19.16
CA TRP A 38 -41.12 9.72 -18.60
C TRP A 38 -41.78 8.62 -19.43
N GLY A 39 -43.02 8.85 -19.89
CA GLY A 39 -43.72 7.95 -20.79
C GLY A 39 -42.96 7.69 -22.09
N LYS A 40 -42.37 8.73 -22.71
CA LYS A 40 -41.50 8.57 -23.88
C LYS A 40 -40.24 7.78 -23.56
N ALA A 41 -39.58 8.08 -22.44
CA ALA A 41 -38.38 7.34 -22.02
C ALA A 41 -38.67 5.84 -21.83
N ASP A 42 -39.81 5.48 -21.21
CA ASP A 42 -40.25 4.08 -21.04
C ASP A 42 -40.48 3.40 -22.40
N VAL A 43 -41.14 4.08 -23.34
CA VAL A 43 -41.36 3.52 -24.69
C VAL A 43 -40.04 3.30 -25.42
N TYR A 44 -39.12 4.27 -25.41
CA TYR A 44 -37.80 4.11 -26.03
C TYR A 44 -36.99 2.99 -25.39
N GLN A 45 -37.10 2.80 -24.07
CA GLN A 45 -36.50 1.66 -23.38
C GLN A 45 -37.02 0.32 -23.92
N ARG A 46 -38.34 0.18 -24.05
CA ARG A 46 -38.99 -1.04 -24.54
C ARG A 46 -38.67 -1.33 -26.00
N GLN A 47 -38.43 -0.30 -26.80
CA GLN A 47 -37.95 -0.42 -28.18
C GLN A 47 -36.45 -0.77 -28.28
N GLY A 48 -35.69 -0.69 -27.19
CA GLY A 48 -34.23 -0.76 -27.21
C GLY A 48 -33.56 0.46 -27.86
N ASN A 49 -34.30 1.56 -28.08
CA ASN A 49 -33.78 2.78 -28.66
C ASN A 49 -33.08 3.64 -27.59
N LEU A 50 -31.89 3.19 -27.19
CA LEU A 50 -31.14 3.78 -26.08
C LEU A 50 -30.72 5.24 -26.34
N LEU A 51 -30.49 5.63 -27.59
CA LEU A 51 -30.10 7.00 -27.94
C LEU A 51 -31.24 8.01 -27.74
N GLU A 52 -32.44 7.68 -28.21
CA GLU A 52 -33.60 8.54 -27.98
C GLU A 52 -34.02 8.53 -26.51
N GLN A 53 -33.91 7.37 -25.84
CA GLN A 53 -34.12 7.29 -24.40
C GLN A 53 -33.16 8.21 -23.63
N GLN A 54 -31.86 8.20 -23.97
CA GLN A 54 -30.85 9.03 -23.32
C GLN A 54 -31.22 10.51 -23.40
N LYS A 55 -31.59 11.03 -24.58
CA LYS A 55 -31.95 12.44 -24.78
C LYS A 55 -33.06 12.88 -23.83
N VAL A 56 -34.08 12.03 -23.67
CA VAL A 56 -35.22 12.32 -22.78
C VAL A 56 -34.79 12.25 -21.31
N LEU A 57 -34.02 11.23 -20.92
CA LEU A 57 -33.54 11.06 -19.55
C LEU A 57 -32.55 12.15 -19.11
N GLU A 58 -31.68 12.63 -20.00
CA GLU A 58 -30.78 13.76 -19.73
C GLU A 58 -31.58 15.05 -19.49
N LYS A 59 -32.64 15.29 -20.26
CA LYS A 59 -33.57 16.40 -20.00
C LYS A 59 -34.24 16.26 -18.63
N LEU A 60 -34.67 15.06 -18.28
CA LEU A 60 -35.28 14.75 -16.98
C LEU A 60 -34.30 14.75 -15.79
N ASN A 61 -33.00 14.79 -16.02
CA ASN A 61 -31.99 14.86 -14.96
C ASN A 61 -31.59 16.30 -14.59
N ALA A 62 -32.18 17.30 -15.24
CA ALA A 62 -31.99 18.71 -14.90
C ALA A 62 -32.62 19.06 -13.54
N ASP A 63 -32.14 20.15 -12.91
CA ASP A 63 -32.61 20.61 -11.59
C ASP A 63 -34.13 20.84 -11.52
N ALA A 64 -34.75 21.18 -12.65
CA ALA A 64 -36.20 21.35 -12.79
C ALA A 64 -36.99 20.07 -12.41
N TYR A 65 -36.38 18.89 -12.46
CA TYR A 65 -36.99 17.60 -12.19
C TYR A 65 -36.37 16.89 -10.97
N LYS A 66 -35.67 17.63 -10.09
CA LYS A 66 -34.93 17.06 -8.96
C LYS A 66 -35.77 16.14 -8.06
N GLU A 67 -37.08 16.39 -7.95
CA GLU A 67 -38.02 15.57 -7.17
C GLU A 67 -38.15 14.13 -7.72
N TYR A 68 -37.95 13.94 -9.03
CA TYR A 68 -37.97 12.64 -9.70
C TYR A 68 -36.59 11.99 -9.79
N GLY A 69 -35.56 12.60 -9.19
CA GLY A 69 -34.18 12.10 -9.26
C GLY A 69 -34.02 10.65 -8.77
N GLY A 70 -34.89 10.19 -7.87
CA GLY A 70 -34.89 8.81 -7.37
C GLY A 70 -35.21 7.74 -8.43
N VAL A 71 -35.91 8.09 -9.51
CA VAL A 71 -36.24 7.17 -10.62
C VAL A 71 -35.49 7.51 -11.90
N VAL A 72 -35.24 8.79 -12.16
CA VAL A 72 -34.52 9.23 -13.37
C VAL A 72 -33.05 8.84 -13.34
N LYS A 73 -32.37 9.03 -12.21
CA LYS A 73 -30.93 8.73 -12.12
C LYS A 73 -30.62 7.25 -12.33
N PRO A 74 -31.32 6.29 -11.69
CA PRO A 74 -31.13 4.87 -12.00
C PRO A 74 -31.39 4.52 -13.47
N ALA A 75 -32.44 5.08 -14.08
CA ALA A 75 -32.75 4.81 -15.48
C ALA A 75 -31.69 5.36 -16.45
N LEU A 76 -31.18 6.57 -16.20
CA LEU A 76 -30.13 7.18 -17.02
C LEU A 76 -28.79 6.43 -16.86
N GLU A 77 -28.49 5.99 -15.65
CA GLU A 77 -27.31 5.17 -15.37
C GLU A 77 -27.36 3.81 -16.08
N ASP A 78 -28.49 3.10 -15.98
CA ASP A 78 -28.74 1.84 -16.71
C ASP A 78 -28.64 2.04 -18.23
N ASN A 79 -29.19 3.14 -18.74
CA ASN A 79 -29.10 3.49 -20.16
C ASN A 79 -27.63 3.64 -20.61
N TYR A 80 -26.81 4.42 -19.90
CA TYR A 80 -25.39 4.57 -20.25
C TYR A 80 -24.63 3.25 -20.20
N ARG A 81 -24.90 2.40 -19.20
CA ARG A 81 -24.32 1.05 -19.13
C ARG A 81 -24.67 0.20 -20.35
N LYS A 82 -25.96 0.11 -20.70
CA LYS A 82 -26.42 -0.68 -21.85
C LYS A 82 -25.82 -0.19 -23.17
N GLN A 83 -25.72 1.13 -23.34
CA GLN A 83 -25.04 1.70 -24.50
C GLN A 83 -23.56 1.32 -24.54
N ALA A 84 -22.86 1.38 -23.41
CA ALA A 84 -21.47 0.99 -23.32
C ALA A 84 -21.28 -0.50 -23.66
N GLU A 85 -22.09 -1.38 -23.08
CA GLU A 85 -22.08 -2.82 -23.35
C GLU A 85 -22.29 -3.13 -24.84
N ALA A 86 -23.19 -2.41 -25.52
CA ALA A 86 -23.46 -2.61 -26.94
C ALA A 86 -22.29 -2.23 -27.85
N ILE A 87 -21.46 -1.25 -27.47
CA ILE A 87 -20.39 -0.72 -28.33
C ILE A 87 -18.98 -1.09 -27.87
N MET A 88 -18.78 -1.65 -26.67
CA MET A 88 -17.44 -1.88 -26.08
C MET A 88 -16.53 -2.85 -26.87
N GLY A 89 -17.09 -3.59 -27.82
CA GLY A 89 -16.32 -4.44 -28.74
C GLY A 89 -15.78 -3.69 -29.97
N GLY A 90 -16.49 -2.67 -30.45
CA GLY A 90 -16.14 -1.91 -31.66
C GLY A 90 -15.62 -0.49 -31.40
N ASN A 91 -16.07 0.14 -30.31
CA ASN A 91 -15.69 1.50 -29.91
C ASN A 91 -15.46 1.58 -28.38
N PRO A 92 -14.32 1.05 -27.88
CA PRO A 92 -14.03 0.99 -26.45
C PRO A 92 -13.88 2.37 -25.80
N ASP A 93 -13.41 3.39 -26.52
CA ASP A 93 -13.25 4.74 -25.98
C ASP A 93 -14.60 5.42 -25.73
N GLN A 94 -15.55 5.26 -26.65
CA GLN A 94 -16.92 5.74 -26.44
C GLN A 94 -17.62 4.97 -25.32
N ALA A 95 -17.40 3.65 -25.23
CA ALA A 95 -17.91 2.85 -24.11
C ALA A 95 -17.34 3.31 -22.76
N GLU A 96 -16.04 3.59 -22.68
CA GLU A 96 -15.40 4.15 -21.49
C GLU A 96 -16.07 5.47 -21.06
N ALA A 97 -16.30 6.39 -22.00
CA ALA A 97 -16.94 7.67 -21.71
C ALA A 97 -18.36 7.50 -21.12
N LEU A 98 -19.14 6.56 -21.66
CA LEU A 98 -20.48 6.24 -21.16
C LEU A 98 -20.44 5.63 -19.75
N LEU A 99 -19.52 4.70 -19.48
CA LEU A 99 -19.37 4.09 -18.16
C LEU A 99 -18.94 5.12 -17.10
N ARG A 100 -18.09 6.08 -17.47
CA ARG A 100 -17.73 7.19 -16.57
C ARG A 100 -18.93 8.06 -16.21
N LYS A 101 -19.83 8.34 -17.17
CA LYS A 101 -21.11 9.03 -16.90
C LYS A 101 -22.01 8.22 -15.97
N ALA A 102 -22.10 6.90 -16.17
CA ALA A 102 -22.86 6.00 -15.30
C ALA A 102 -22.33 6.04 -13.85
N ILE A 103 -21.01 5.95 -13.67
CA ILE A 103 -20.35 6.05 -12.35
C ILE A 103 -20.57 7.43 -11.72
N ASP A 104 -20.60 8.50 -12.53
CA ASP A 104 -20.83 9.83 -12.00
C ASP A 104 -22.21 9.99 -11.38
N ILE A 105 -23.22 9.43 -12.04
CA ILE A 105 -24.61 9.38 -11.53
C ILE A 105 -24.71 8.48 -10.30
N ASN A 106 -24.11 7.29 -10.35
CA ASN A 106 -24.15 6.32 -9.27
C ASN A 106 -22.73 5.81 -8.95
N LYS A 107 -22.13 6.35 -7.88
CA LYS A 107 -20.78 6.00 -7.45
C LYS A 107 -20.63 4.51 -7.08
N LYS A 108 -21.74 3.79 -6.86
CA LYS A 108 -21.78 2.35 -6.55
C LYS A 108 -22.19 1.47 -7.75
N SER A 109 -22.37 2.05 -8.94
CA SER A 109 -22.77 1.33 -10.16
C SER A 109 -21.85 0.15 -10.48
N ASP A 110 -22.39 -0.92 -11.07
CA ASP A 110 -21.56 -2.02 -11.59
C ASP A 110 -20.75 -1.62 -12.83
N ALA A 111 -20.95 -0.42 -13.38
CA ALA A 111 -20.14 0.15 -14.46
C ALA A 111 -18.64 0.18 -14.13
N HIS A 112 -18.28 0.21 -12.84
CA HIS A 112 -16.88 0.06 -12.38
C HIS A 112 -16.24 -1.23 -12.89
N GLN A 113 -16.97 -2.34 -12.90
CA GLN A 113 -16.45 -3.63 -13.33
C GLN A 113 -16.18 -3.64 -14.85
N THR A 114 -17.17 -3.21 -15.64
CA THR A 114 -17.04 -3.11 -17.11
C THR A 114 -15.95 -2.12 -17.51
N LEU A 115 -15.83 -0.99 -16.80
CA LEU A 115 -14.79 0.01 -17.08
C LEU A 115 -13.40 -0.55 -16.78
N ALA A 116 -13.23 -1.29 -15.68
CA ALA A 116 -11.97 -1.92 -15.36
C ALA A 116 -11.55 -2.94 -16.43
N GLU A 117 -12.48 -3.66 -17.05
CA GLU A 117 -12.21 -4.61 -18.14
C GLU A 117 -11.80 -3.90 -19.44
N ILE A 118 -12.41 -2.74 -19.75
CA ILE A 118 -11.97 -1.89 -20.87
C ILE A 118 -10.55 -1.38 -20.61
N LEU A 119 -10.29 -0.82 -19.43
CA LEU A 119 -8.98 -0.30 -19.08
C LEU A 119 -7.92 -1.41 -19.04
N GLU A 120 -8.26 -2.60 -18.54
CA GLU A 120 -7.36 -3.76 -18.59
C GLU A 120 -6.93 -4.07 -20.05
N ARG A 121 -7.88 -4.12 -20.99
CA ARG A 121 -7.59 -4.37 -22.40
C ARG A 121 -6.74 -3.25 -23.01
N LYS A 122 -7.05 -1.99 -22.73
CA LYS A 122 -6.27 -0.82 -23.19
C LYS A 122 -4.84 -0.86 -22.65
N GLY A 123 -4.66 -1.20 -21.37
CA GLY A 123 -3.34 -1.38 -20.76
C GLY A 123 -2.56 -2.53 -21.39
N ASP A 124 -3.23 -3.67 -21.64
CA ASP A 124 -2.61 -4.83 -22.30
C ASP A 124 -2.18 -4.52 -23.75
N GLU A 125 -2.97 -3.73 -24.48
CA GLU A 125 -2.62 -3.26 -25.83
C GLU A 125 -1.43 -2.29 -25.80
N ALA A 126 -1.40 -1.36 -24.85
CA ALA A 126 -0.27 -0.45 -24.65
C ALA A 126 1.02 -1.23 -24.32
N LEU A 127 0.94 -2.25 -23.44
CA LEU A 127 2.06 -3.16 -23.16
C LEU A 127 2.57 -3.84 -24.43
N LYS A 128 1.68 -4.40 -25.25
CA LYS A 128 2.04 -5.07 -26.52
C LYS A 128 2.72 -4.11 -27.51
N LYS A 129 2.33 -2.84 -27.51
CA LYS A 129 2.94 -1.79 -28.35
C LYS A 129 4.26 -1.25 -27.78
N GLY A 130 4.68 -1.70 -26.59
CA GLY A 130 5.87 -1.18 -25.91
C GLY A 130 5.67 0.23 -25.32
N ASP A 131 4.43 0.68 -25.20
CA ASP A 131 4.05 1.92 -24.51
C ASP A 131 3.76 1.63 -23.03
N PHE A 132 4.84 1.33 -22.32
CA PHE A 132 4.79 0.87 -20.94
C PHE A 132 4.29 1.94 -19.95
N ALA A 133 4.52 3.22 -20.25
CA ALA A 133 4.06 4.33 -19.40
C ALA A 133 2.53 4.45 -19.46
N THR A 134 1.95 4.44 -20.66
CA THR A 134 0.49 4.42 -20.85
C THR A 134 -0.12 3.16 -20.23
N ALA A 135 0.52 1.99 -20.38
CA ALA A 135 0.06 0.78 -19.75
C ALA A 135 0.00 0.89 -18.21
N ALA A 136 1.07 1.40 -17.58
CA ALA A 136 1.16 1.55 -16.14
C ALA A 136 0.03 2.44 -15.59
N THR A 137 -0.13 3.64 -16.15
CA THR A 137 -1.16 4.59 -15.72
C THR A 137 -2.57 4.07 -15.98
N THR A 138 -2.77 3.33 -17.06
CA THR A 138 -4.06 2.71 -17.38
C THR A 138 -4.44 1.62 -16.38
N PHE A 139 -3.50 0.75 -15.99
CA PHE A 139 -3.75 -0.26 -14.96
C PHE A 139 -3.97 0.36 -13.59
N GLU A 140 -3.24 1.43 -13.25
CA GLU A 140 -3.45 2.17 -12.00
C GLU A 140 -4.86 2.77 -11.95
N ALA A 141 -5.29 3.45 -13.03
CA ALA A 141 -6.64 4.00 -13.13
C ALA A 141 -7.72 2.92 -12.93
N ALA A 142 -7.50 1.72 -13.47
CA ALA A 142 -8.42 0.58 -13.27
C ALA A 142 -8.45 0.09 -11.82
N GLN A 143 -7.33 0.11 -11.10
CA GLN A 143 -7.24 -0.33 -9.69
C GLN A 143 -8.06 0.54 -8.73
N GLN A 144 -8.18 1.83 -9.05
CA GLN A 144 -8.93 2.80 -8.25
C GLN A 144 -10.45 2.62 -8.35
N LEU A 145 -10.93 1.75 -9.26
CA LEU A 145 -12.35 1.46 -9.41
C LEU A 145 -12.88 0.54 -8.30
N ARG A 146 -14.20 0.54 -8.13
CA ARG A 146 -14.92 -0.34 -7.19
C ARG A 146 -15.03 -1.76 -7.78
N ILE A 147 -13.92 -2.49 -7.73
CA ILE A 147 -13.78 -3.83 -8.31
C ILE A 147 -13.46 -4.91 -7.26
N ALA A 148 -13.65 -6.17 -7.67
CA ALA A 148 -13.31 -7.33 -6.87
C ALA A 148 -11.81 -7.38 -6.52
N LYS A 149 -11.49 -7.84 -5.29
CA LYS A 149 -10.10 -7.95 -4.79
C LYS A 149 -9.18 -8.70 -5.77
N LYS A 150 -9.67 -9.81 -6.34
CA LYS A 150 -8.91 -10.62 -7.31
C LYS A 150 -8.50 -9.81 -8.54
N MET A 151 -9.41 -9.00 -9.09
CA MET A 151 -9.13 -8.15 -10.24
C MET A 151 -8.16 -7.03 -9.88
N ARG A 152 -8.36 -6.37 -8.72
CA ARG A 152 -7.44 -5.34 -8.24
C ARG A 152 -6.01 -5.86 -8.10
N SER A 153 -5.81 -7.02 -7.46
CA SER A 153 -4.48 -7.64 -7.33
C SER A 153 -3.86 -8.02 -8.68
N LYS A 154 -4.66 -8.49 -9.64
CA LYS A 154 -4.21 -8.77 -11.01
C LYS A 154 -3.71 -7.49 -11.70
N LEU A 155 -4.49 -6.41 -11.62
CA LEU A 155 -4.14 -5.10 -12.21
C LEU A 155 -2.92 -4.49 -11.52
N GLN A 156 -2.77 -4.67 -10.21
CA GLN A 156 -1.58 -4.24 -9.46
C GLN A 156 -0.33 -4.90 -10.03
N GLY A 157 -0.30 -6.23 -10.15
CA GLY A 157 0.86 -6.94 -10.71
C GLY A 157 1.17 -6.52 -12.15
N LYS A 158 0.13 -6.29 -12.98
CA LYS A 158 0.32 -5.76 -14.34
C LYS A 158 0.90 -4.33 -14.32
N GLY A 159 0.41 -3.47 -13.44
CA GLY A 159 0.89 -2.09 -13.26
C GLY A 159 2.33 -2.04 -12.80
N GLU A 160 2.75 -2.90 -11.87
CA GLU A 160 4.13 -3.01 -11.41
C GLU A 160 5.07 -3.45 -12.54
N ILE A 161 4.67 -4.45 -13.33
CA ILE A 161 5.44 -4.89 -14.51
C ILE A 161 5.55 -3.77 -15.55
N ALA A 162 4.44 -3.11 -15.87
CA ALA A 162 4.42 -2.01 -16.83
C ALA A 162 5.33 -0.84 -16.37
N SER A 163 5.24 -0.46 -15.09
CA SER A 163 6.06 0.60 -14.50
C SER A 163 7.55 0.24 -14.56
N PHE A 164 7.91 -0.99 -14.22
CA PHE A 164 9.29 -1.47 -14.32
C PHE A 164 9.80 -1.46 -15.76
N LEU A 165 8.98 -1.88 -16.74
CA LEU A 165 9.36 -1.85 -18.16
C LEU A 165 9.49 -0.41 -18.68
N ALA A 166 8.63 0.51 -18.24
CA ALA A 166 8.73 1.93 -18.56
C ALA A 166 10.03 2.53 -18.02
N PHE A 167 10.32 2.27 -16.74
CA PHE A 167 11.57 2.63 -16.09
C PHE A 167 12.75 2.09 -16.89
N LYS A 168 12.80 0.76 -17.11
CA LYS A 168 13.88 0.10 -17.86
C LYS A 168 14.07 0.72 -19.26
N LYS A 169 13.00 0.98 -20.01
CA LYS A 169 13.07 1.58 -21.35
C LYS A 169 13.67 2.99 -21.31
N SER A 170 13.32 3.78 -20.30
CA SER A 170 13.85 5.15 -20.13
C SER A 170 15.28 5.19 -19.59
N PHE A 171 15.62 4.21 -18.74
CA PHE A 171 16.86 4.19 -17.98
C PHE A 171 17.99 3.46 -18.71
N MET A 172 17.71 2.34 -19.40
CA MET A 172 18.75 1.52 -20.03
C MET A 172 19.64 2.30 -21.01
N PRO A 173 19.15 3.22 -21.84
CA PRO A 173 20.02 4.04 -22.69
C PRO A 173 21.02 4.90 -21.89
N LYS A 174 20.59 5.47 -20.75
CA LYS A 174 21.46 6.24 -19.85
C LYS A 174 22.49 5.33 -19.20
N PHE A 175 22.07 4.15 -18.79
CA PHE A 175 22.95 3.13 -18.21
C PHE A 175 23.98 2.61 -19.22
N ASP A 176 23.57 2.35 -20.46
CA ASP A 176 24.47 1.91 -21.51
C ASP A 176 25.45 3.01 -21.92
N ALA A 177 25.06 4.28 -21.89
CA ALA A 177 25.97 5.41 -22.07
C ALA A 177 27.04 5.52 -20.96
N MET A 178 26.79 4.94 -19.78
CA MET A 178 27.79 4.86 -18.70
C MET A 178 28.78 3.69 -18.88
N LYS A 179 28.57 2.80 -19.87
CA LYS A 179 29.51 1.71 -20.21
C LYS A 179 30.50 2.19 -21.27
N GLY A 180 31.78 2.30 -20.94
CA GLY A 180 32.83 2.73 -21.88
C GLY A 180 34.23 2.74 -21.28
N ALA A 181 35.24 2.92 -22.14
CA ALA A 181 36.62 3.14 -21.72
C ALA A 181 36.76 4.53 -21.05
N PRO A 182 37.69 4.72 -20.10
CA PRO A 182 37.85 5.99 -19.40
C PRO A 182 38.17 7.13 -20.38
N ASN A 183 37.52 8.28 -20.22
CA ASN A 183 38.10 9.55 -20.69
C ASN A 183 39.03 10.10 -19.60
N GLU A 184 39.89 11.07 -19.96
CA GLU A 184 40.95 11.64 -19.11
C GLU A 184 40.46 12.22 -17.76
N ALA A 185 39.14 12.32 -17.54
CA ALA A 185 38.51 12.80 -16.31
C ALA A 185 38.00 11.70 -15.36
N GLY A 186 38.06 10.41 -15.71
CA GLY A 186 37.70 9.30 -14.82
C GLY A 186 36.20 9.14 -14.51
N VAL A 187 35.31 9.56 -15.40
CA VAL A 187 33.85 9.67 -15.13
C VAL A 187 33.01 8.47 -15.65
N HIS A 188 33.60 7.40 -16.19
CA HIS A 188 32.83 6.21 -16.61
C HIS A 188 33.39 4.92 -16.00
N VAL A 189 32.62 4.26 -15.12
CA VAL A 189 33.05 2.97 -14.54
C VAL A 189 31.87 2.00 -14.35
N ILE A 190 31.50 1.32 -15.43
CA ILE A 190 31.10 -0.08 -15.37
C ILE A 190 31.95 -0.82 -16.41
N THR A 191 33.19 -1.15 -16.06
CA THR A 191 34.05 -1.95 -16.93
C THR A 191 33.78 -3.44 -16.69
N GLU A 192 33.54 -4.19 -17.76
CA GLU A 192 33.32 -5.65 -17.68
C GLU A 192 34.59 -6.43 -17.27
N GLN A 193 35.74 -5.76 -17.11
CA GLN A 193 37.06 -6.39 -17.14
C GLN A 193 37.78 -6.56 -15.78
N ALA A 194 37.15 -6.28 -14.63
CA ALA A 194 37.77 -6.57 -13.32
C ALA A 194 36.73 -6.91 -12.23
N VAL A 195 35.79 -7.80 -12.56
CA VAL A 195 34.57 -7.99 -11.76
C VAL A 195 34.75 -8.93 -10.54
N TYR A 196 35.77 -9.79 -10.52
CA TYR A 196 36.01 -10.72 -9.41
C TYR A 196 37.51 -10.96 -9.26
N ASP A 197 38.07 -10.67 -8.08
CA ASP A 197 39.41 -11.12 -7.71
C ASP A 197 39.31 -12.57 -7.17
N PRO A 198 39.77 -13.58 -7.91
CA PRO A 198 39.67 -14.97 -7.48
C PRO A 198 40.59 -15.33 -6.31
N LYS A 199 41.61 -14.51 -6.05
CA LYS A 199 42.58 -14.71 -4.97
C LYS A 199 42.04 -14.16 -3.65
N GLU A 200 41.49 -12.95 -3.69
CA GLU A 200 40.93 -12.27 -2.52
C GLU A 200 39.44 -12.59 -2.31
N LYS A 201 38.76 -13.20 -3.29
CA LYS A 201 37.31 -13.48 -3.31
C LYS A 201 36.44 -12.23 -3.17
N VAL A 202 36.92 -11.09 -3.67
CA VAL A 202 36.25 -9.80 -3.58
C VAL A 202 35.72 -9.38 -4.96
N PHE A 203 34.50 -8.85 -4.97
CA PHE A 203 33.95 -8.13 -6.12
C PHE A 203 34.29 -6.64 -5.94
N VAL A 204 35.12 -6.07 -6.82
CA VAL A 204 35.50 -4.66 -6.74
C VAL A 204 34.61 -3.85 -7.66
N VAL A 205 33.89 -2.88 -7.10
CA VAL A 205 33.23 -1.81 -7.85
C VAL A 205 34.00 -0.53 -7.55
N GLN A 206 34.77 -0.02 -8.51
CA GLN A 206 35.23 1.37 -8.42
C GLN A 206 34.06 2.27 -8.82
N ALA A 207 33.26 2.67 -7.84
CA ALA A 207 32.30 3.74 -8.02
C ALA A 207 32.93 5.02 -7.47
N VAL A 208 33.21 5.99 -8.34
CA VAL A 208 33.46 7.36 -7.88
C VAL A 208 32.11 8.06 -7.80
N HIS A 209 31.65 8.36 -6.58
CA HIS A 209 30.64 9.40 -6.43
C HIS A 209 30.71 10.16 -5.12
N GLN A 210 30.50 11.47 -5.20
CA GLN A 210 30.28 12.34 -4.04
C GLN A 210 28.87 12.12 -3.50
N LEU A 211 28.81 11.73 -2.23
CA LEU A 211 27.61 11.65 -1.41
C LEU A 211 27.04 13.04 -1.15
N GLY A 212 25.70 13.15 -1.09
CA GLY A 212 25.06 14.17 -0.27
C GLY A 212 24.30 15.29 -0.99
N ARG A 213 23.27 14.96 -1.78
CA ARG A 213 22.19 15.92 -2.06
C ARG A 213 20.81 15.26 -2.00
N THR A 214 19.86 16.02 -1.46
CA THR A 214 18.42 15.82 -1.65
C THR A 214 18.10 15.81 -3.15
N GLU A 215 17.02 15.14 -3.55
CA GLU A 215 16.49 15.24 -4.92
C GLU A 215 16.48 16.70 -5.40
N PRO A 216 16.99 16.98 -6.62
CA PRO A 216 16.96 18.32 -7.19
C PRO A 216 15.50 18.75 -7.39
N LYS A 217 15.14 19.89 -6.80
CA LYS A 217 13.77 20.45 -6.83
C LYS A 217 13.58 21.47 -7.94
N THR A 218 14.66 21.95 -8.53
CA THR A 218 14.67 22.93 -9.62
C THR A 218 15.39 22.37 -10.86
N ASP A 219 15.09 22.93 -12.02
CA ASP A 219 15.73 22.50 -13.27
C ASP A 219 17.21 22.89 -13.30
N GLU A 220 17.61 23.98 -12.64
CA GLU A 220 19.01 24.38 -12.44
C GLU A 220 19.77 23.37 -11.56
N GLU A 221 19.14 22.82 -10.51
CA GLU A 221 19.73 21.75 -9.69
C GLU A 221 19.85 20.43 -10.45
N LYS A 222 18.90 20.13 -11.36
CA LYS A 222 18.97 18.96 -12.25
C LYS A 222 20.08 19.11 -13.28
N GLU A 223 20.25 20.31 -13.85
CA GLU A 223 21.31 20.60 -14.81
C GLU A 223 22.70 20.57 -14.14
N ALA A 224 22.80 21.11 -12.92
CA ALA A 224 24.01 21.04 -12.09
C ALA A 224 24.37 19.61 -11.65
N LEU A 225 23.41 18.68 -11.68
CA LEU A 225 23.67 17.27 -11.42
C LEU A 225 24.49 16.65 -12.58
N GLY A 226 24.26 17.04 -13.83
CA GLY A 226 24.96 16.46 -14.99
C GLY A 226 24.85 14.93 -15.03
N ASP A 227 25.97 14.24 -15.25
CA ASP A 227 26.04 12.76 -15.35
C ASP A 227 26.11 12.03 -14.00
N LYS A 228 25.83 12.74 -12.90
CA LYS A 228 25.98 12.22 -11.54
C LYS A 228 24.78 11.36 -11.10
N ILE A 229 25.03 10.25 -10.41
CA ILE A 229 23.98 9.36 -9.89
C ILE A 229 23.67 9.70 -8.43
N LEU A 230 22.42 10.06 -8.14
CA LEU A 230 21.92 10.22 -6.77
C LEU A 230 21.69 8.85 -6.15
N PHE A 231 22.46 8.47 -5.12
CA PHE A 231 22.37 7.12 -4.55
C PHE A 231 21.28 6.98 -3.47
N SER A 232 21.27 7.87 -2.48
CA SER A 232 20.39 7.82 -1.31
C SER A 232 20.13 9.25 -0.79
N PRO A 233 18.90 9.59 -0.35
CA PRO A 233 18.60 10.88 0.27
C PRO A 233 19.19 11.03 1.67
N ASP A 234 19.42 9.93 2.38
CA ASP A 234 19.74 9.92 3.81
C ASP A 234 21.01 9.13 4.15
N GLY A 235 21.72 8.62 3.13
CA GLY A 235 22.91 7.80 3.28
C GLY A 235 22.63 6.35 3.71
N VAL A 236 21.36 5.95 3.82
CA VAL A 236 20.93 4.61 4.28
C VAL A 236 20.03 3.95 3.25
N HIS A 237 18.94 4.60 2.85
CA HIS A 237 17.94 4.04 1.95
C HIS A 237 18.25 4.47 0.51
N PRO A 238 18.55 3.55 -0.41
CA PRO A 238 18.79 3.92 -1.80
C PRO A 238 17.52 4.49 -2.47
N TYR A 239 17.67 5.41 -3.43
CA TYR A 239 16.55 5.82 -4.28
C TYR A 239 16.12 4.65 -5.18
N PRO A 240 14.81 4.46 -5.41
CA PRO A 240 14.29 3.42 -6.30
C PRO A 240 14.87 3.49 -7.72
N ASP A 241 14.99 4.70 -8.26
CA ASP A 241 15.32 4.92 -9.68
C ASP A 241 16.83 4.90 -9.96
N SER A 242 17.66 4.66 -8.95
CA SER A 242 19.13 4.72 -9.07
C SER A 242 19.85 3.78 -8.09
N GLY A 243 19.83 4.05 -6.79
CA GLY A 243 20.57 3.28 -5.79
C GLY A 243 20.13 1.81 -5.73
N HIS A 244 18.81 1.55 -5.86
CA HIS A 244 18.28 0.18 -5.93
C HIS A 244 18.80 -0.58 -7.15
N GLU A 245 18.93 0.08 -8.30
CA GLU A 245 19.43 -0.53 -9.53
C GLU A 245 20.90 -0.92 -9.40
N LEU A 246 21.73 -0.11 -8.73
CA LEU A 246 23.12 -0.49 -8.45
C LEU A 246 23.21 -1.77 -7.62
N TYR A 247 22.36 -1.92 -6.60
CA TYR A 247 22.25 -3.17 -5.85
C TYR A 247 21.77 -4.33 -6.72
N LEU A 248 20.72 -4.12 -7.54
CA LEU A 248 20.21 -5.16 -8.43
C LEU A 248 21.29 -5.65 -9.41
N GLN A 249 22.03 -4.73 -10.03
CA GLN A 249 23.09 -5.08 -10.96
C GLN A 249 24.24 -5.81 -10.27
N ALA A 250 24.58 -5.45 -9.02
CA ALA A 250 25.56 -6.21 -8.23
C ALA A 250 25.10 -7.67 -8.00
N VAL A 251 23.82 -7.86 -7.65
CA VAL A 251 23.23 -9.20 -7.51
C VAL A 251 23.25 -9.96 -8.84
N ILE A 252 22.76 -9.36 -9.94
CA ILE A 252 22.74 -9.99 -11.28
C ILE A 252 24.15 -10.44 -11.70
N ARG A 253 25.15 -9.55 -11.54
CA ARG A 253 26.55 -9.87 -11.86
C ARG A 253 27.08 -11.02 -11.01
N GLY A 254 26.75 -11.06 -9.72
CA GLY A 254 27.16 -12.14 -8.82
C GLY A 254 26.50 -13.48 -9.12
N MET A 255 25.25 -13.49 -9.61
CA MET A 255 24.50 -14.72 -9.83
C MET A 255 25.11 -15.64 -10.90
N LYS A 256 25.70 -15.09 -11.96
CA LYS A 256 26.34 -15.90 -13.02
C LYS A 256 27.51 -16.76 -12.48
N PRO A 257 28.57 -16.18 -11.87
CA PRO A 257 29.67 -16.97 -11.32
C PRO A 257 29.24 -17.87 -10.16
N ILE A 258 28.26 -17.46 -9.32
CA ILE A 258 27.72 -18.32 -8.24
C ILE A 258 27.13 -19.61 -8.81
N ARG A 259 26.34 -19.50 -9.90
CA ARG A 259 25.74 -20.67 -10.56
C ARG A 259 26.79 -21.60 -11.17
N GLU A 260 27.86 -21.05 -11.72
CA GLU A 260 28.94 -21.81 -12.36
C GLU A 260 29.86 -22.49 -11.32
N ALA A 261 30.05 -21.90 -10.14
CA ALA A 261 30.91 -22.45 -9.08
C ALA A 261 30.29 -23.65 -8.33
N GLY A 262 28.96 -23.73 -8.27
CA GLY A 262 28.23 -24.75 -7.50
C GLY A 262 27.94 -26.02 -8.30
N LYS A 263 28.06 -27.19 -7.64
CA LYS A 263 27.42 -28.43 -8.11
C LYS A 263 26.12 -28.67 -7.35
N PRO A 264 24.97 -28.86 -8.01
CA PRO A 264 23.73 -29.26 -7.37
C PRO A 264 23.90 -30.60 -6.65
N GLY A 265 23.36 -30.70 -5.44
CA GLY A 265 23.42 -31.90 -4.63
C GLY A 265 23.24 -31.61 -3.15
N PRO A 266 23.01 -32.64 -2.32
CA PRO A 266 22.91 -32.48 -0.88
C PRO A 266 24.22 -31.92 -0.31
N ARG A 267 24.10 -30.99 0.64
CA ARG A 267 25.22 -30.44 1.39
C ARG A 267 24.95 -30.66 2.87
N VAL A 268 25.92 -31.25 3.56
CA VAL A 268 25.87 -31.37 5.02
C VAL A 268 26.18 -29.98 5.60
N LEU A 269 25.34 -29.50 6.52
CA LEU A 269 25.61 -28.26 7.23
C LEU A 269 26.83 -28.48 8.14
N PRO A 270 27.85 -27.62 8.08
CA PRO A 270 28.97 -27.70 9.01
C PRO A 270 28.52 -27.33 10.43
N GLU A 271 29.37 -27.63 11.41
CA GLU A 271 29.20 -27.11 12.76
C GLU A 271 29.03 -25.57 12.74
N PRO A 272 28.16 -25.00 13.59
CA PRO A 272 27.96 -23.56 13.65
C PRO A 272 29.28 -22.81 13.84
N PHE A 273 29.45 -21.70 13.11
CA PHE A 273 30.66 -20.87 13.18
C PHE A 273 30.86 -20.24 14.58
N VAL A 274 29.76 -19.92 15.27
CA VAL A 274 29.75 -19.44 16.65
C VAL A 274 28.85 -20.31 17.51
N LYS A 275 29.29 -20.61 18.74
CA LYS A 275 28.59 -21.51 19.67
C LYS A 275 27.32 -20.87 20.24
N ASP A 276 27.36 -19.56 20.46
CA ASP A 276 26.29 -18.69 20.95
C ASP A 276 25.42 -18.15 19.81
N ASN A 277 25.14 -18.98 18.81
CA ASN A 277 24.27 -18.62 17.70
C ASN A 277 22.79 -18.59 18.12
N TRP A 278 21.96 -18.00 17.26
CA TRP A 278 20.53 -17.79 17.51
C TRP A 278 19.63 -18.81 16.78
N GLU A 279 20.16 -19.97 16.36
CA GLU A 279 19.38 -21.01 15.68
C GLU A 279 18.22 -21.52 16.56
N ALA A 280 18.41 -21.55 17.87
CA ALA A 280 17.40 -21.98 18.84
C ALA A 280 16.44 -20.85 19.28
N ALA A 281 16.54 -19.64 18.73
CA ALA A 281 15.70 -18.52 19.13
C ALA A 281 14.23 -18.76 18.77
N ARG A 282 13.31 -18.41 19.69
CA ARG A 282 11.87 -18.62 19.53
C ARG A 282 11.10 -17.34 19.84
N MET A 283 9.94 -17.22 19.20
CA MET A 283 8.92 -16.24 19.55
C MET A 283 7.79 -16.95 20.28
N VAL A 284 7.52 -16.56 21.51
CA VAL A 284 6.54 -17.19 22.41
C VAL A 284 5.45 -16.17 22.75
N PRO A 285 4.15 -16.52 22.67
CA PRO A 285 3.08 -15.61 23.04
C PRO A 285 3.09 -15.34 24.55
N LEU A 286 2.59 -14.17 24.95
CA LEU A 286 2.29 -13.88 26.35
C LEU A 286 1.02 -14.64 26.75
N THR A 287 1.00 -15.16 27.98
CA THR A 287 -0.20 -15.77 28.57
C THR A 287 -0.78 -14.86 29.64
N ARG A 288 -2.09 -14.97 29.90
CA ARG A 288 -2.74 -14.16 30.94
C ARG A 288 -2.11 -14.34 32.33
N SER A 289 -1.59 -15.54 32.64
CA SER A 289 -0.91 -15.81 33.92
C SER A 289 0.37 -15.02 34.14
N MET A 290 0.98 -14.48 33.07
CA MET A 290 2.16 -13.62 33.18
C MET A 290 1.80 -12.16 33.48
N LEU A 291 0.54 -11.77 33.28
CA LEU A 291 0.12 -10.38 33.22
C LEU A 291 -0.67 -10.01 34.48
N SER A 292 -0.41 -8.82 35.02
CA SER A 292 -1.29 -8.22 36.02
C SER A 292 -2.63 -7.77 35.41
N ASP A 293 -3.56 -7.36 36.27
CA ASP A 293 -4.97 -7.20 35.89
C ASP A 293 -5.23 -6.17 34.79
N GLY A 294 -4.46 -5.08 34.73
CA GLY A 294 -4.68 -3.97 33.79
C GLY A 294 -4.22 -4.22 32.37
N TRP A 295 -3.63 -5.37 32.07
CA TRP A 295 -3.32 -5.75 30.70
C TRP A 295 -4.55 -6.20 29.95
N GLN A 296 -4.68 -5.78 28.70
CA GLN A 296 -5.77 -6.15 27.81
C GLN A 296 -5.23 -6.64 26.46
N LYS A 297 -5.81 -7.71 25.93
CA LYS A 297 -5.54 -8.13 24.56
C LYS A 297 -6.30 -7.21 23.61
N LEU A 298 -5.60 -6.60 22.67
CA LEU A 298 -6.17 -5.64 21.73
C LEU A 298 -6.67 -6.36 20.46
N ASP A 299 -7.93 -6.13 20.09
CA ASP A 299 -8.53 -6.72 18.88
C ASP A 299 -8.30 -5.81 17.65
N PRO A 300 -7.69 -6.29 16.55
CA PRO A 300 -7.50 -5.51 15.33
C PRO A 300 -8.81 -5.08 14.63
N LYS A 301 -9.97 -5.60 15.03
CA LYS A 301 -11.26 -5.09 14.55
C LYS A 301 -11.57 -3.70 15.09
N ASP A 302 -11.22 -3.47 16.36
CA ASP A 302 -11.68 -2.33 17.15
C ASP A 302 -10.53 -1.43 17.62
N ASN A 303 -9.27 -1.84 17.41
CA ASN A 303 -8.08 -1.07 17.77
C ASN A 303 -7.17 -0.83 16.55
N ASP A 304 -6.95 0.45 16.22
CA ASP A 304 -6.15 0.86 15.05
C ASP A 304 -4.69 0.39 15.12
N LEU A 305 -4.09 0.41 16.31
CA LEU A 305 -2.70 0.03 16.49
C LEU A 305 -2.52 -1.48 16.28
N ALA A 306 -3.38 -2.30 16.88
CA ALA A 306 -3.41 -3.75 16.66
C ALA A 306 -3.65 -4.07 15.17
N ARG A 307 -4.59 -3.36 14.52
CA ARG A 307 -4.87 -3.52 13.08
C ARG A 307 -3.66 -3.19 12.21
N ARG A 308 -2.94 -2.11 12.52
CA ARG A 308 -1.77 -1.67 11.77
C ARG A 308 -0.62 -2.68 11.84
N PHE A 309 -0.42 -3.30 13.00
CA PHE A 309 0.71 -4.22 13.23
C PHE A 309 0.37 -5.72 13.14
N GLN A 310 -0.88 -6.09 12.84
CA GLN A 310 -1.37 -7.48 12.87
C GLN A 310 -0.50 -8.51 12.11
N ASN A 311 0.13 -8.11 11.00
CA ASN A 311 0.97 -9.01 10.19
C ASN A 311 2.32 -9.34 10.86
N ARG A 312 2.74 -8.55 11.85
CA ARG A 312 4.01 -8.71 12.58
C ARG A 312 3.77 -9.05 14.06
N MET A 313 2.68 -8.54 14.63
CA MET A 313 2.20 -8.82 15.99
C MET A 313 0.75 -9.33 15.92
N PRO A 314 0.55 -10.62 15.60
CA PRO A 314 -0.80 -11.20 15.48
C PRO A 314 -1.56 -11.20 16.80
N GLU A 315 -0.84 -11.21 17.92
CA GLU A 315 -1.37 -10.89 19.24
C GLU A 315 -0.69 -9.63 19.75
N MET A 316 -1.47 -8.74 20.38
CA MET A 316 -0.95 -7.53 21.02
C MET A 316 -1.64 -7.33 22.36
N TRP A 317 -0.85 -7.17 23.40
CA TRP A 317 -1.30 -6.82 24.75
C TRP A 317 -0.93 -5.38 25.06
N GLY A 318 -1.85 -4.63 25.65
CA GLY A 318 -1.64 -3.25 26.05
C GLY A 318 -1.97 -3.03 27.53
N ALA A 319 -1.15 -2.25 28.21
CA ALA A 319 -1.43 -1.70 29.54
C ALA A 319 -0.93 -0.26 29.63
N ARG A 320 -1.48 0.51 30.56
CA ARG A 320 -1.08 1.92 30.77
C ARG A 320 -0.93 2.34 32.22
N ARG A 321 -1.48 1.58 33.17
CA ARG A 321 -1.44 1.98 34.58
C ARG A 321 -0.01 1.74 35.11
N PRO A 322 0.63 2.71 35.76
CA PRO A 322 1.85 2.46 36.51
C PRO A 322 1.70 1.28 37.48
N GLY A 323 2.77 0.51 37.65
CA GLY A 323 2.77 -0.69 38.50
C GLY A 323 2.18 -1.95 37.86
N GLU A 324 1.61 -1.88 36.65
CA GLU A 324 1.23 -3.10 35.92
C GLU A 324 2.48 -3.88 35.50
N THR A 325 2.44 -5.19 35.68
CA THR A 325 3.59 -6.07 35.54
C THR A 325 3.43 -7.15 34.48
N ILE A 326 4.55 -7.57 33.91
CA ILE A 326 4.74 -8.88 33.30
C ILE A 326 5.71 -9.67 34.17
N LYS A 327 5.31 -10.87 34.62
CA LYS A 327 6.13 -11.78 35.42
C LYS A 327 6.26 -13.12 34.74
N LEU A 328 7.48 -13.61 34.61
CA LEU A 328 7.75 -14.90 33.97
C LEU A 328 9.10 -15.46 34.43
N ARG A 329 9.30 -16.74 34.14
CA ARG A 329 10.58 -17.42 34.27
C ARG A 329 10.98 -17.98 32.92
N PHE A 330 12.27 -18.05 32.66
CA PHE A 330 12.78 -18.70 31.45
C PHE A 330 14.05 -19.47 31.74
N ARG A 331 14.26 -20.56 31.00
CA ARG A 331 15.53 -21.27 30.93
C ARG A 331 16.28 -20.81 29.69
N GLY A 332 17.46 -20.24 29.83
CA GLY A 332 18.29 -19.78 28.72
C GLY A 332 19.18 -18.60 29.08
N ALA A 333 19.93 -18.09 28.11
CA ALA A 333 20.84 -16.96 28.31
C ALA A 333 20.27 -15.58 27.93
N THR A 334 19.23 -15.52 27.09
CA THR A 334 18.72 -14.25 26.52
C THR A 334 17.19 -14.22 26.43
N LEU A 335 16.61 -13.10 26.84
CA LEU A 335 15.18 -12.81 26.71
C LEU A 335 14.97 -11.35 26.30
N ARG A 336 14.05 -11.13 25.35
CA ARG A 336 13.63 -9.82 24.89
C ARG A 336 12.10 -9.79 24.73
N MET A 337 11.51 -8.60 24.80
CA MET A 337 10.11 -8.39 24.43
C MET A 337 10.03 -7.79 23.03
N TYR A 338 9.23 -8.38 22.16
CA TYR A 338 8.86 -7.78 20.88
C TYR A 338 7.69 -6.84 21.12
N ASP A 339 7.95 -5.54 21.04
CA ASP A 339 7.08 -4.49 21.57
C ASP A 339 7.03 -3.27 20.65
N LEU A 340 6.27 -2.25 21.07
CA LEU A 340 6.19 -0.99 20.35
C LEU A 340 6.85 0.15 21.13
N LEU A 341 7.50 1.04 20.37
CA LEU A 341 7.74 2.41 20.79
C LEU A 341 6.67 3.30 20.18
N GLY A 342 6.35 4.41 20.84
CA GLY A 342 5.42 5.38 20.27
C GLY A 342 5.20 6.62 21.13
N PRO A 343 4.47 7.61 20.60
CA PRO A 343 4.20 8.89 21.26
C PRO A 343 3.67 8.77 22.69
N ASP A 344 2.71 7.88 22.91
CA ASP A 344 1.99 7.64 24.17
C ASP A 344 2.71 6.63 25.10
N CYS A 345 3.84 6.08 24.67
CA CYS A 345 4.53 5.04 25.43
C CYS A 345 5.33 5.63 26.60
N GLY A 346 5.38 4.87 27.69
CA GLY A 346 6.12 5.23 28.91
C GLY A 346 7.55 4.69 28.94
N GLN A 347 7.94 4.20 30.11
CA GLN A 347 9.18 3.47 30.33
C GLN A 347 8.92 2.27 31.26
N VAL A 348 9.78 1.27 31.17
CA VAL A 348 9.61 -0.02 31.86
C VAL A 348 10.77 -0.23 32.82
N ILE A 349 10.47 -0.64 34.05
CA ILE A 349 11.46 -1.14 34.99
C ILE A 349 11.68 -2.61 34.68
N VAL A 350 12.92 -2.97 34.38
CA VAL A 350 13.36 -4.33 34.09
C VAL A 350 14.08 -4.88 35.31
N ARG A 351 13.57 -5.98 35.88
CA ARG A 351 14.21 -6.73 36.96
C ARG A 351 14.47 -8.16 36.50
N VAL A 352 15.72 -8.61 36.68
CA VAL A 352 16.17 -9.95 36.30
C VAL A 352 16.99 -10.52 37.46
N ASP A 353 16.49 -11.59 38.07
CA ASP A 353 17.07 -12.19 39.29
C ASP A 353 17.39 -11.12 40.36
N ASP A 354 18.58 -11.22 40.98
CA ASP A 354 19.08 -10.28 41.98
C ASP A 354 19.86 -9.10 41.38
N ARG A 355 19.78 -8.89 40.05
CA ARG A 355 20.48 -7.77 39.39
C ARG A 355 19.78 -6.44 39.70
N ALA A 356 20.57 -5.37 39.68
CA ALA A 356 20.03 -4.01 39.83
C ALA A 356 18.97 -3.73 38.76
N PRO A 357 17.79 -3.16 39.12
CA PRO A 357 16.77 -2.81 38.15
C PRO A 357 17.27 -1.81 37.12
N ALA A 358 16.86 -1.98 35.86
CA ALA A 358 17.17 -1.05 34.77
C ALA A 358 15.88 -0.41 34.24
N ILE A 359 15.88 0.92 34.06
CA ILE A 359 14.76 1.62 33.44
C ILE A 359 15.02 1.73 31.93
N LYS A 360 14.05 1.30 31.13
CA LYS A 360 14.14 1.27 29.67
C LYS A 360 12.99 2.09 29.06
N PRO A 361 13.28 3.27 28.47
CA PRO A 361 12.27 4.04 27.77
C PRO A 361 11.65 3.26 26.62
N ARG A 362 10.32 3.32 26.51
CA ARG A 362 9.56 2.89 25.33
C ARG A 362 9.21 4.06 24.42
N PHE A 363 10.11 5.04 24.44
CA PHE A 363 10.09 6.26 23.67
C PHE A 363 11.53 6.60 23.24
N ASP A 364 11.70 7.09 22.02
CA ASP A 364 12.96 7.60 21.49
C ASP A 364 12.73 8.79 20.55
N ALA A 365 13.81 9.33 19.98
CA ALA A 365 13.75 10.54 19.15
C ALA A 365 12.98 10.36 17.82
N TYR A 366 12.56 9.14 17.46
CA TYR A 366 11.77 8.84 16.27
C TYR A 366 10.28 8.59 16.58
N CYS A 367 9.87 8.71 17.84
CA CYS A 367 8.50 8.44 18.29
C CYS A 367 7.52 9.58 17.94
N THR A 368 7.55 10.08 16.71
CA THR A 368 6.46 10.86 16.11
C THR A 368 5.31 9.96 15.62
N TYR A 369 5.53 8.65 15.60
CA TYR A 369 4.56 7.60 15.30
C TYR A 369 4.94 6.29 16.04
N HIS A 370 4.00 5.35 16.16
CA HIS A 370 4.30 4.02 16.72
C HIS A 370 5.08 3.15 15.76
N ARG A 371 6.06 2.39 16.27
CA ARG A 371 6.90 1.49 15.47
C ARG A 371 7.29 0.23 16.23
N LEU A 372 7.58 -0.83 15.48
CA LEU A 372 8.12 -2.08 16.00
C LEU A 372 9.48 -1.84 16.67
N ALA A 373 9.68 -2.51 17.79
CA ALA A 373 10.92 -2.51 18.53
C ALA A 373 11.11 -3.85 19.25
N THR A 374 12.28 -3.94 19.89
CA THR A 374 12.63 -5.04 20.76
C THR A 374 13.21 -4.46 22.04
N LEU A 375 12.58 -4.73 23.17
CA LEU A 375 13.11 -4.42 24.50
C LEU A 375 14.05 -5.55 24.94
N SER A 376 15.35 -5.25 25.06
CA SER A 376 16.28 -6.16 25.73
C SER A 376 15.96 -6.23 27.22
N VAL A 377 15.68 -7.44 27.71
CA VAL A 377 15.33 -7.71 29.12
C VAL A 377 16.50 -8.39 29.81
N ALA A 378 16.99 -9.49 29.23
CA ALA A 378 18.12 -10.27 29.69
C ALA A 378 19.04 -10.56 28.50
N GLU A 379 20.33 -10.29 28.66
CA GLU A 379 21.37 -10.53 27.66
C GLU A 379 22.58 -11.14 28.38
N ASP A 380 23.24 -12.08 27.71
CA ASP A 380 24.48 -12.74 28.16
C ASP A 380 24.40 -13.28 29.60
N LEU A 381 23.27 -13.90 29.97
CA LEU A 381 23.15 -14.60 31.24
C LEU A 381 23.86 -15.96 31.20
N PRO A 382 24.40 -16.46 32.32
CA PRO A 382 24.78 -17.86 32.42
C PRO A 382 23.59 -18.77 32.11
N GLU A 383 23.82 -19.88 31.42
CA GLU A 383 22.74 -20.85 31.17
C GLU A 383 22.10 -21.33 32.47
N GLY A 384 20.79 -21.15 32.59
CA GLY A 384 20.08 -21.39 33.84
C GLY A 384 18.61 -20.98 33.76
N ILE A 385 17.90 -21.11 34.89
CA ILE A 385 16.54 -20.57 35.03
C ILE A 385 16.64 -19.19 35.68
N HIS A 386 16.06 -18.20 35.02
CA HIS A 386 16.02 -16.81 35.46
C HIS A 386 14.59 -16.35 35.72
N THR A 387 14.44 -15.44 36.66
CA THR A 387 13.17 -14.81 37.00
C THR A 387 13.16 -13.37 36.49
N VAL A 388 12.08 -13.00 35.81
CA VAL A 388 11.92 -11.69 35.19
C VAL A 388 10.64 -11.04 35.74
N GLU A 389 10.78 -9.78 36.14
CA GLU A 389 9.67 -8.90 36.44
C GLU A 389 9.85 -7.57 35.70
N LEU A 390 8.87 -7.25 34.85
CA LEU A 390 8.80 -6.02 34.08
C LEU A 390 7.63 -5.20 34.60
N GLU A 391 7.83 -3.91 34.85
CA GLU A 391 6.81 -3.05 35.46
C GLU A 391 6.71 -1.72 34.72
N ILE A 392 5.49 -1.24 34.46
CA ILE A 392 5.28 0.11 33.91
C ILE A 392 5.68 1.14 34.97
N HIS A 393 6.68 1.95 34.65
CA HIS A 393 7.19 2.98 35.54
C HIS A 393 6.15 4.12 35.74
N PRO A 394 6.03 4.72 36.94
CA PRO A 394 5.13 5.85 37.19
C PRO A 394 5.50 7.12 36.42
N ASP A 395 6.79 7.44 36.34
CA ASP A 395 7.27 8.56 35.56
C ASP A 395 7.39 8.23 34.07
N GLN A 396 7.21 9.23 33.22
CA GLN A 396 7.48 9.17 31.79
C GLN A 396 8.92 9.62 31.49
N PRO A 397 9.53 9.16 30.37
CA PRO A 397 10.78 9.75 29.91
C PRO A 397 10.58 11.23 29.54
N ASP A 398 11.65 12.04 29.54
CA ASP A 398 11.60 13.42 29.05
C ASP A 398 11.46 13.44 27.52
N LYS A 399 10.22 13.28 27.05
CA LYS A 399 9.88 13.16 25.64
C LYS A 399 10.29 14.41 24.85
N ALA A 400 10.19 15.59 25.45
CA ALA A 400 10.57 16.84 24.81
C ALA A 400 12.09 16.89 24.56
N ALA A 401 12.91 16.58 25.58
CA ALA A 401 14.35 16.54 25.44
C ALA A 401 14.80 15.44 24.45
N ILE A 402 14.14 14.28 24.46
CA ILE A 402 14.46 13.18 23.55
C ILE A 402 14.15 13.57 22.09
N LEU A 403 12.98 14.14 21.79
CA LEU A 403 12.63 14.57 20.43
C LEU A 403 13.56 15.67 19.91
N ALA A 404 13.98 16.59 20.79
CA ALA A 404 14.89 17.68 20.43
C ALA A 404 16.24 17.18 19.87
N GLN A 405 16.67 15.96 20.21
CA GLN A 405 17.87 15.33 19.64
C GLN A 405 17.81 15.20 18.10
N ARG A 406 16.60 15.18 17.53
CA ARG A 406 16.35 15.12 16.09
C ARG A 406 15.64 16.36 15.54
N LYS A 407 15.63 17.47 16.30
CA LYS A 407 14.91 18.70 15.97
C LYS A 407 13.40 18.49 15.80
N GLU A 408 12.87 17.45 16.42
CA GLU A 408 11.43 17.22 16.51
C GLU A 408 10.87 17.93 17.74
N SER A 409 9.57 18.20 17.75
CA SER A 409 8.89 18.84 18.88
C SER A 409 7.55 18.16 19.17
N ILE A 410 7.05 18.36 20.39
CA ILE A 410 5.70 17.94 20.78
C ILE A 410 4.71 18.87 20.08
N ASP A 411 4.11 18.38 18.99
CA ASP A 411 3.11 19.12 18.21
C ASP A 411 1.71 19.10 18.86
N ASN A 412 1.39 18.03 19.58
CA ASN A 412 0.14 17.85 20.33
C ASN A 412 0.45 17.18 21.67
N PRO A 413 0.44 17.91 22.81
CA PRO A 413 0.75 17.35 24.12
C PRO A 413 -0.06 16.10 24.47
N ALA A 414 -1.35 16.04 24.09
CA ALA A 414 -2.23 14.93 24.43
C ALA A 414 -1.81 13.60 23.77
N ARG A 415 -1.18 13.63 22.59
CA ARG A 415 -0.70 12.39 21.94
C ARG A 415 0.60 11.86 22.56
N TYR A 416 1.33 12.73 23.25
CA TYR A 416 2.59 12.39 23.90
C TYR A 416 2.44 12.15 25.40
N ASP A 417 1.26 12.35 25.96
CA ASP A 417 0.99 12.05 27.36
C ASP A 417 0.55 10.60 27.52
N GLY A 418 1.35 9.81 28.23
CA GLY A 418 0.98 8.43 28.53
C GLY A 418 2.15 7.55 28.96
N THR A 419 1.79 6.53 29.72
CA THR A 419 2.66 5.45 30.19
C THR A 419 2.29 4.13 29.52
N PHE A 420 1.77 4.17 28.29
CA PHE A 420 1.37 2.94 27.60
C PHE A 420 2.57 2.03 27.34
N TRP A 421 2.29 0.74 27.33
CA TRP A 421 3.20 -0.26 26.80
C TRP A 421 2.42 -1.32 26.04
N TYR A 422 2.89 -1.61 24.82
CA TYR A 422 2.28 -2.56 23.90
C TYR A 422 3.28 -3.67 23.61
N VAL A 423 2.91 -4.92 23.88
CA VAL A 423 3.79 -6.09 23.74
C VAL A 423 3.10 -7.15 22.89
N GLY A 424 3.80 -7.68 21.90
CA GLY A 424 3.29 -8.74 21.04
C GLY A 424 3.71 -10.14 21.49
N SER A 425 5.01 -10.34 21.73
CA SER A 425 5.57 -11.66 22.05
C SER A 425 6.89 -11.57 22.79
N ILE A 426 7.30 -12.69 23.38
CA ILE A 426 8.59 -12.88 24.02
C ILE A 426 9.54 -13.49 22.98
N LEU A 427 10.69 -12.85 22.74
CA LEU A 427 11.79 -13.46 22.00
C LEU A 427 12.77 -14.06 23.00
N VAL A 428 12.98 -15.37 22.93
CA VAL A 428 13.83 -16.10 23.90
C VAL A 428 14.82 -17.00 23.16
N LEU A 429 16.07 -17.00 23.62
CA LEU A 429 17.04 -18.03 23.29
C LEU A 429 17.01 -19.07 24.41
N GLY A 430 16.14 -20.07 24.26
CA GLY A 430 15.76 -20.99 25.33
C GLY A 430 14.25 -21.21 25.40
N GLU A 431 13.71 -21.37 26.61
CA GLU A 431 12.30 -21.71 26.83
C GLU A 431 11.70 -20.93 28.00
N VAL A 432 10.49 -20.39 27.83
CA VAL A 432 9.70 -19.85 28.95
C VAL A 432 9.21 -21.05 29.79
N VAL A 433 9.42 -21.00 31.10
CA VAL A 433 9.08 -22.09 32.03
C VAL A 433 8.01 -21.65 33.04
N PRO A 434 7.24 -22.61 33.61
CA PRO A 434 6.23 -22.32 34.62
C PRO A 434 6.73 -21.64 35.90
#